data_AF-A0A7C2XWV8-F1
#
_entry.id   AF-A0A7C2XWV8-F1
#
_cell.length_a   1.000
_cell.length_b   1.000
_cell.length_c   1.000
_cell.angle_alpha   90.00
_cell.angle_beta   90.00
_cell.angle_gamma   90.00
#
_symmetry.space_group_name_H-M   'P 1'
#
loop_
_entity.id
_entity.type
_entity.pdbx_description
1 polymer ?
#
loop_
_entity_poly.entity_id
_entity_poly.type
_entity_poly.pdbx_seq_one_letter_code
_entity_poly.pdbx_strand_id
1 'polypeptide(L)'
;MIKLCDLNQAAKENLSPEIKDKSGIGVHYVDAFLKPMNTTLEDGTRVSCKRNGLKITLVVGAKKGEGLMRRLEVSKDPVVMLNAALQEAAKAAGVELKITDTEIFITM
;
A
#
# COMPACT_ATOMS: atom_id res chain seq x y z
N MET A 1 3.11 16.11 -8.07
CA MET A 1 2.49 15.16 -7.13
C MET A 1 1.01 15.43 -7.08
N ILE A 2 0.20 14.41 -7.32
CA ILE A 2 -1.26 14.44 -7.25
C ILE A 2 -1.66 13.71 -5.95
N LYS A 3 -2.60 14.27 -5.18
CA LYS A 3 -3.15 13.58 -4.02
C LYS A 3 -3.91 12.34 -4.49
N LEU A 4 -3.51 11.17 -4.02
CA LEU A 4 -4.19 9.92 -4.30
C LEU A 4 -5.37 9.72 -3.33
N CYS A 5 -5.08 9.72 -2.03
CA CYS A 5 -6.09 9.53 -0.99
C CYS A 5 -5.57 10.01 0.36
N ASP A 6 -6.49 10.25 1.30
CA ASP A 6 -6.14 10.34 2.72
C ASP A 6 -5.77 8.96 3.27
N LEU A 7 -4.82 8.93 4.19
CA LEU A 7 -4.45 7.71 4.91
C LEU A 7 -5.55 7.29 5.86
N ASN A 8 -5.86 6.01 5.85
CA ASN A 8 -6.72 5.42 6.86
C ASN A 8 -5.92 5.28 8.17
N GLN A 9 -5.97 6.30 9.04
CA GLN A 9 -5.28 6.27 10.33
C GLN A 9 -5.77 5.13 11.23
N ALA A 10 -7.06 4.80 11.15
CA ALA A 10 -7.66 3.67 11.86
C ALA A 10 -7.14 2.30 11.38
N ALA A 11 -6.43 2.24 10.24
CA ALA A 11 -5.77 1.01 9.83
C ALA A 11 -4.82 0.51 10.92
N LYS A 12 -4.09 1.40 11.62
CA LYS A 12 -3.14 1.04 12.68
C LYS A 12 -3.79 0.31 13.87
N GLU A 13 -5.08 0.54 14.12
CA GLU A 13 -5.82 -0.18 15.17
C GLU A 13 -5.86 -1.68 14.89
N ASN A 14 -5.78 -2.08 13.61
CA ASN A 14 -5.73 -3.49 13.19
C ASN A 14 -4.40 -4.20 13.48
N LEU A 15 -3.40 -3.47 14.00
CA LEU A 15 -2.14 -4.04 14.49
C LEU A 15 -2.18 -4.34 15.99
N SER A 16 -3.28 -4.03 16.67
CA SER A 16 -3.42 -4.26 18.12
C SER A 16 -3.20 -5.72 18.48
N PRO A 17 -2.51 -6.03 19.60
CA PRO A 17 -2.24 -7.41 20.03
C PRO A 17 -3.49 -8.29 20.21
N GLU A 18 -4.64 -7.66 20.45
CA GLU A 18 -5.95 -8.30 20.57
C GLU A 18 -6.42 -8.91 19.23
N ILE A 19 -5.99 -8.31 18.12
CA ILE A 19 -6.23 -8.80 16.77
C ILE A 19 -5.14 -9.82 16.44
N LYS A 20 -5.42 -11.08 16.72
CA LYS A 20 -4.52 -12.20 16.42
C LYS A 20 -4.41 -12.43 14.91
N ASP A 21 -3.50 -11.72 14.26
CA ASP A 21 -3.09 -12.03 12.90
C ASP A 21 -2.05 -13.18 12.89
N LYS A 22 -2.45 -14.34 12.37
CA LYS A 22 -1.56 -15.51 12.22
C LYS A 22 -0.70 -15.47 10.95
N SER A 23 -0.92 -14.51 10.06
CA SER A 23 -0.20 -14.43 8.77
C SER A 23 1.24 -13.93 8.92
N GLY A 24 1.52 -13.18 9.98
CA GLY A 24 2.82 -12.55 10.21
C GLY A 24 3.12 -11.38 9.27
N ILE A 25 2.12 -10.85 8.56
CA ILE A 25 2.24 -9.67 7.67
C ILE A 25 1.21 -8.57 7.93
N GLY A 26 0.38 -8.70 8.97
CA GLY A 26 -0.63 -7.71 9.33
C GLY A 26 -1.75 -7.63 8.30
N VAL A 27 -2.34 -8.74 7.85
CA VAL A 27 -3.31 -8.72 6.72
C VAL A 27 -4.46 -7.73 6.91
N HIS A 28 -5.02 -7.64 8.13
CA HIS A 28 -6.10 -6.69 8.44
C HIS A 28 -5.64 -5.24 8.33
N TYR A 29 -4.44 -4.94 8.84
CA TYR A 29 -3.81 -3.63 8.68
C TYR A 29 -3.55 -3.30 7.21
N VAL A 30 -2.93 -4.22 6.47
CA VAL A 30 -2.59 -4.00 5.05
C VAL A 30 -3.84 -3.76 4.22
N ASP A 31 -4.86 -4.60 4.38
CA ASP A 31 -6.09 -4.47 3.60
C ASP A 31 -6.84 -3.17 3.96
N ALA A 32 -6.86 -2.77 5.24
CA ALA A 32 -7.42 -1.49 5.69
C ALA A 32 -6.63 -0.26 5.19
N PHE A 33 -5.30 -0.37 5.11
CA PHE A 33 -4.41 0.68 4.61
C PHE A 33 -4.54 0.87 3.10
N LEU A 34 -4.65 -0.22 2.34
CA LEU A 34 -4.75 -0.17 0.87
C LEU A 34 -6.13 0.26 0.36
N LYS A 35 -7.18 0.08 1.17
CA LYS A 35 -8.57 0.35 0.77
C LYS A 35 -8.77 1.75 0.15
N PRO A 36 -8.29 2.86 0.74
CA PRO A 36 -8.47 4.21 0.19
C PRO A 36 -7.70 4.45 -1.12
N MET A 37 -6.65 3.68 -1.42
CA MET A 37 -5.87 3.84 -2.66
C MET A 37 -6.64 3.43 -3.92
N ASN A 38 -7.75 2.69 -3.76
CA ASN A 38 -8.61 2.28 -4.87
C ASN A 38 -9.58 3.41 -5.22
N THR A 39 -9.14 4.34 -6.06
CA THR A 39 -9.89 5.54 -6.44
C THR A 39 -9.60 5.95 -7.88
N THR A 40 -10.30 6.97 -8.36
CA THR A 40 -10.05 7.61 -9.65
C THR A 40 -9.53 9.01 -9.38
N LEU A 41 -8.41 9.39 -10.00
CA LEU A 41 -7.86 10.73 -9.92
C LEU A 41 -8.75 11.74 -10.68
N GLU A 42 -8.54 13.03 -10.43
CA GLU A 42 -9.33 14.10 -11.07
C GLU A 42 -9.21 14.13 -12.60
N ASP A 43 -8.09 13.63 -13.13
CA ASP A 43 -7.84 13.50 -14.57
C ASP A 43 -8.51 12.24 -15.19
N GLY A 44 -9.27 11.46 -14.40
CA GLY A 44 -9.92 10.23 -14.82
C GLY A 44 -9.03 8.98 -14.75
N THR A 45 -7.77 9.11 -14.35
CA THR A 45 -6.86 7.97 -14.20
C THR A 45 -7.31 7.09 -13.03
N ARG A 46 -7.63 5.83 -13.33
CA ARG A 46 -7.98 4.84 -12.31
C ARG A 46 -6.73 4.35 -11.58
N VAL A 47 -6.75 4.41 -10.26
CA VAL A 47 -5.72 3.83 -9.40
C VAL A 47 -6.32 2.65 -8.63
N SER A 48 -5.59 1.54 -8.59
CA SER A 48 -5.94 0.41 -7.73
C SER A 48 -4.71 -0.16 -7.08
N CYS A 49 -4.80 -0.44 -5.79
CA CYS A 49 -3.77 -1.13 -5.04
C CYS A 49 -4.42 -2.24 -4.23
N LYS A 50 -3.94 -3.47 -4.43
CA LYS A 50 -4.46 -4.64 -3.73
C LYS A 50 -3.37 -5.62 -3.35
N ARG A 51 -3.63 -6.39 -2.30
CA ARG A 51 -2.79 -7.49 -1.86
C ARG A 51 -3.30 -8.81 -2.44
N ASN A 52 -2.39 -9.64 -2.93
CA ASN A 52 -2.64 -11.03 -3.32
C ASN A 52 -1.64 -11.93 -2.57
N GLY A 53 -2.03 -12.42 -1.39
CA GLY A 53 -1.12 -13.13 -0.49
C GLY A 53 -0.05 -12.19 0.08
N LEU A 54 1.22 -12.43 -0.24
CA LEU A 54 2.35 -11.57 0.13
C LEU A 54 2.64 -10.45 -0.90
N LYS A 55 2.04 -10.53 -2.09
CA LYS A 55 2.31 -9.60 -3.19
C LYS A 55 1.39 -8.39 -3.12
N ILE A 56 1.94 -7.20 -3.30
CA ILE A 56 1.20 -5.96 -3.53
C ILE A 56 1.21 -5.66 -5.02
N THR A 57 0.04 -5.37 -5.58
CA THR A 57 -0.12 -5.00 -6.99
C THR A 57 -0.70 -3.59 -7.06
N LEU A 58 0.06 -2.67 -7.67
CA LEU A 58 -0.34 -1.30 -7.95
C LEU A 58 -0.62 -1.15 -9.44
N VAL A 59 -1.76 -0.56 -9.78
CA VAL A 59 -2.15 -0.22 -11.15
C VAL A 59 -2.57 1.24 -11.17
N VAL A 60 -2.04 2.00 -12.13
CA VAL A 60 -2.26 3.44 -12.32
C VAL A 60 -2.52 3.67 -13.80
N GLY A 61 -3.79 3.71 -14.19
CA GLY A 61 -4.20 3.70 -15.59
C GLY A 61 -3.68 2.45 -16.30
N ALA A 62 -2.84 2.63 -17.32
CA ALA A 62 -2.18 1.55 -18.06
C ALA A 62 -0.89 1.04 -17.40
N LYS A 63 -0.35 1.75 -16.40
CA LYS A 63 0.87 1.37 -15.69
C LYS A 63 0.56 0.34 -14.63
N LYS A 64 1.39 -0.70 -14.52
CA LYS A 64 1.24 -1.77 -13.51
C LYS A 64 2.59 -2.13 -12.94
N GLY A 65 2.63 -2.30 -11.62
CA GLY A 65 3.82 -2.74 -10.88
C GLY A 65 3.45 -3.63 -9.71
N GLU A 66 4.41 -4.44 -9.29
CA GLU A 66 4.25 -5.41 -8.22
C GLU A 66 5.42 -5.30 -7.23
N GLY A 67 5.14 -5.51 -5.96
CA GLY A 67 6.13 -5.56 -4.89
C GLY A 67 5.82 -6.67 -3.89
N LEU A 68 6.81 -7.10 -3.10
CA LEU A 68 6.66 -8.26 -2.22
C LEU A 68 6.86 -7.89 -0.74
N MET A 69 5.96 -8.36 0.11
CA MET A 69 6.05 -8.24 1.57
C MET A 69 7.13 -9.19 2.11
N ARG A 70 8.39 -8.73 2.14
CA ARG A 70 9.55 -9.56 2.52
C ARG A 70 9.92 -9.38 3.99
N ARG A 71 9.37 -10.25 4.84
CA ARG A 71 9.63 -10.22 6.29
C ARG A 71 11.10 -10.39 6.68
N LEU A 72 11.81 -11.28 5.98
CA LEU A 72 13.20 -11.62 6.32
C LEU A 72 14.21 -10.58 5.81
N GLU A 73 13.90 -9.92 4.70
CA GLU A 73 14.80 -8.95 4.08
C GLU A 73 14.56 -7.52 4.59
N VAL A 74 13.31 -7.18 4.92
CA VAL A 74 12.92 -5.80 5.29
C VAL A 74 12.73 -5.67 6.80
N SER A 75 11.71 -6.33 7.37
CA SER A 75 11.40 -6.26 8.81
C SER A 75 10.26 -7.23 9.17
N LYS A 76 10.15 -7.56 10.47
CA LYS A 76 8.94 -8.22 11.01
C LYS A 76 7.75 -7.27 11.18
N ASP A 77 7.98 -5.97 11.13
CA ASP A 77 6.93 -4.95 11.25
C ASP A 77 6.10 -4.85 9.96
N PRO A 78 4.78 -5.12 10.01
CA PRO A 78 3.87 -4.97 8.87
C PRO A 78 3.87 -3.60 8.21
N VAL A 79 4.06 -2.53 8.97
CA VAL A 79 4.11 -1.15 8.45
C VAL A 79 5.32 -0.99 7.55
N VAL A 80 6.49 -1.45 8.02
CA VAL A 80 7.74 -1.36 7.28
C VAL A 80 7.72 -2.27 6.05
N MET A 81 7.19 -3.49 6.18
CA MET A 81 7.01 -4.40 5.05
C MET A 81 6.10 -3.80 3.97
N LEU A 82 4.96 -3.23 4.38
CA LEU A 82 3.99 -2.64 3.46
C LEU A 82 4.59 -1.45 2.71
N ASN A 83 5.27 -0.56 3.43
CA ASN A 83 5.92 0.57 2.81
C ASN A 83 6.96 0.11 1.77
N ALA A 84 7.82 -0.86 2.11
CA ALA A 84 8.80 -1.39 1.16
C ALA A 84 8.16 -2.03 -0.08
N ALA A 85 7.09 -2.81 0.10
CA ALA A 85 6.37 -3.44 -1.02
C ALA A 85 5.65 -2.41 -1.91
N LEU A 86 5.09 -1.35 -1.32
CA LEU A 86 4.48 -0.24 -2.06
C LEU A 86 5.52 0.53 -2.89
N GLN A 87 6.69 0.80 -2.32
CA GLN A 87 7.78 1.47 -3.04
C GLN A 87 8.32 0.63 -4.21
N GLU A 88 8.45 -0.68 -4.01
CA GLU A 88 8.82 -1.62 -5.09
C GLU A 88 7.75 -1.64 -6.19
N ALA A 89 6.47 -1.73 -5.82
CA ALA A 89 5.36 -1.72 -6.78
C ALA A 89 5.28 -0.40 -7.56
N ALA A 90 5.49 0.74 -6.89
CA ALA A 90 5.53 2.05 -7.54
C ALA A 90 6.67 2.13 -8.56
N LYS A 91 7.89 1.77 -8.15
CA LYS A 91 9.06 1.74 -9.03
C LYS A 91 8.84 0.83 -10.24
N ALA A 92 8.28 -0.37 -10.03
CA ALA A 92 7.99 -1.32 -11.10
C ALA A 92 6.90 -0.81 -12.07
N ALA A 93 5.94 -0.03 -11.58
CA ALA A 93 4.94 0.62 -12.41
C ALA A 93 5.48 1.87 -13.15
N GLY A 94 6.69 2.32 -12.84
CA GLY A 94 7.22 3.59 -13.37
C GLY A 94 6.43 4.80 -12.86
N VAL A 95 6.06 4.78 -11.57
CA VAL A 95 5.45 5.88 -10.84
C VAL A 95 6.18 6.08 -9.52
N GLU A 96 6.00 7.24 -8.90
CA GLU A 96 6.49 7.50 -7.55
C GLU A 96 5.32 7.61 -6.57
N LEU A 97 5.42 6.92 -5.44
CA LEU A 97 4.48 7.04 -4.32
C LEU A 97 5.16 7.74 -3.14
N LYS A 98 4.55 8.82 -2.66
CA LYS A 98 4.96 9.49 -1.43
C LYS A 98 3.86 9.33 -0.38
N ILE A 99 4.19 8.60 0.67
CA ILE A 99 3.31 8.35 1.82
C ILE A 99 3.76 9.30 2.93
N THR A 100 2.86 10.15 3.41
CA THR A 100 3.09 11.04 4.55
C THR A 100 2.44 10.46 5.79
N ASP A 101 2.30 11.24 6.87
CA ASP A 101 1.58 10.81 8.07
C ASP A 101 0.05 10.78 7.88
N THR A 102 -0.45 11.54 6.91
CA THR A 102 -1.89 11.77 6.70
C THR A 102 -2.39 11.45 5.30
N GLU A 103 -1.52 11.42 4.30
CA GLU A 103 -1.92 11.39 2.88
C GLU A 103 -0.99 10.53 2.05
N ILE A 104 -1.49 10.04 0.92
CA ILE A 104 -0.71 9.39 -0.12
C ILE A 104 -0.75 10.26 -1.37
N PHE A 105 0.42 10.52 -1.93
CA PHE A 105 0.60 11.22 -3.20
C PHE A 105 1.22 10.30 -4.24
N ILE A 106 0.87 10.56 -5.49
CA ILE A 106 1.41 9.84 -6.64
C ILE A 106 1.97 10.81 -7.69
N THR A 107 3.05 10.40 -8.35
CA THR A 107 3.61 11.07 -9.53
C THR A 107 3.81 10.05 -10.63
N MET A 108 3.48 10.40 -11.87
CA MET A 108 3.54 9.52 -13.04
C MET A 108 4.64 9.94 -14.01
#